data_AF-A0A1H2DXM3-F1
#
_entry.id   AF-A0A1H2DXM3-F1
#
_cell.length_a   1.000
_cell.length_b   1.000
_cell.length_c   1.000
_cell.angle_alpha   90.00
_cell.angle_beta   90.00
_cell.angle_gamma   90.00
#
_symmetry.space_group_name_H-M   'P 1'
#
loop_
_entity.id
_entity.type
_entity.pdbx_description
1 polymer ?
#
loop_
_entity_poly.entity_id
_entity_poly.type
_entity_poly.pdbx_seq_one_letter_code
_entity_poly.pdbx_strand_id
1 'polypeptide(L)'
;MKLLGTEMYALGLFAKDSVHPLTGVPQSSVGAPCPMVVADEHHLSVIFYLQNTPEGWDGAEVKVVGPDSEDETHAIVSFSSFKAYYHGAPNDEAFSGHPLSKKGLEPYGAYEVKDSTWIRDLIEMNRVHAYHSDEAFKDYRHFIFSFHDTTFECVAKGYDITVGQGSVLGAAQGLLHNRA
;
A
#
# COMPACT_ATOMS: atom_id res chain seq x y z
N MET A 1 -6.54 21.68 23.69
CA MET A 1 -7.29 20.41 23.56
C MET A 1 -6.52 19.55 22.56
N LYS A 2 -5.73 18.57 23.01
CA LYS A 2 -5.17 17.57 22.09
C LYS A 2 -6.35 16.73 21.64
N LEU A 3 -6.76 16.88 20.38
CA LEU A 3 -7.53 15.83 19.73
C LEU A 3 -6.68 14.57 19.87
N LEU A 4 -7.17 13.58 20.62
CA LEU A 4 -6.71 12.21 20.48
C LEU A 4 -7.14 11.78 19.08
N GLY A 5 -6.36 12.20 18.08
CA GLY A 5 -6.53 11.74 16.72
C GLY A 5 -6.38 10.24 16.75
N THR A 6 -7.35 9.53 16.17
CA THR A 6 -7.18 8.14 15.75
C THR A 6 -6.15 8.12 14.63
N GLU A 7 -4.87 8.26 14.99
CA GLU A 7 -3.75 7.98 14.10
C GLU A 7 -3.63 6.45 14.03
N MET A 8 -3.48 5.90 12.81
CA MET A 8 -3.29 4.46 12.60
C MET A 8 -2.09 3.94 13.42
N TYR A 9 -0.98 4.68 13.38
CA TYR A 9 0.11 4.63 14.33
C TYR A 9 0.78 6.01 14.39
N ALA A 10 1.32 6.35 15.55
CA ALA A 10 2.05 7.60 15.77
C ALA A 10 3.53 7.30 15.95
N LEU A 11 4.40 7.99 15.22
CA LEU A 11 5.83 7.87 15.46
C LEU A 11 6.21 8.62 16.74
N GLY A 12 6.60 7.86 17.76
CA GLY A 12 7.18 8.43 18.98
C GLY A 12 8.54 9.10 18.70
N LEU A 13 8.99 9.94 19.64
CA LEU A 13 10.29 10.64 19.58
C LEU A 13 11.49 9.70 19.38
N PHE A 14 11.35 8.42 19.73
CA PHE A 14 12.39 7.39 19.60
C PHE A 14 12.08 6.36 18.52
N ALA A 15 11.16 6.64 17.60
CA ALA A 15 10.86 5.80 16.46
C ALA A 15 12.12 5.58 15.61
N LYS A 16 12.45 4.30 15.41
CA LYS A 16 13.63 3.86 14.64
C LYS A 16 13.30 3.55 13.18
N ASP A 17 12.05 3.79 12.79
CA ASP A 17 11.53 3.54 11.45
C ASP A 17 12.44 4.14 10.38
N SER A 18 12.78 3.32 9.39
CA SER A 18 13.49 3.75 8.18
C SER A 18 12.77 3.21 6.96
N VAL A 19 12.61 4.05 5.95
CA VAL A 19 11.85 3.75 4.73
C VAL A 19 12.84 3.37 3.62
N HIS A 20 12.60 2.24 2.98
CA HIS A 20 13.46 1.69 1.93
C HIS A 20 12.64 1.44 0.66
N PRO A 21 13.01 2.01 -0.50
CA PRO A 21 12.29 1.75 -1.74
C PRO A 21 12.32 0.27 -2.15
N LEU A 22 11.20 -0.21 -2.69
CA LEU A 22 11.10 -1.53 -3.30
C LEU A 22 11.37 -1.43 -4.81
N THR A 23 12.57 -1.79 -5.24
CA THR A 23 12.99 -1.67 -6.65
C THR A 23 12.35 -2.70 -7.60
N GLY A 24 11.72 -3.75 -7.06
CA GLY A 24 11.04 -4.79 -7.84
C GLY A 24 9.56 -4.52 -8.13
N VAL A 25 9.01 -3.39 -7.68
CA VAL A 25 7.61 -3.02 -7.90
C VAL A 25 7.51 -2.10 -9.13
N PRO A 26 6.68 -2.41 -10.13
CA PRO A 26 6.47 -1.51 -11.27
C PRO A 26 5.88 -0.16 -10.85
N GLN A 27 6.29 0.90 -11.54
CA GLN A 27 5.82 2.26 -11.27
C GLN A 27 4.31 2.37 -11.49
N SER A 28 3.59 2.81 -10.45
CA SER A 28 2.16 3.15 -10.58
C SER A 28 1.98 4.39 -11.45
N SER A 29 0.83 4.51 -12.11
CA SER A 29 0.46 5.73 -12.82
C SER A 29 0.46 6.91 -11.84
N VAL A 30 1.23 7.96 -12.15
CA VAL A 30 1.26 9.18 -11.34
C VAL A 30 0.01 10.03 -11.53
N GLY A 31 -0.73 9.83 -12.63
CA GLY A 31 -1.94 10.60 -12.91
C GLY A 31 -3.22 9.92 -12.44
N ALA A 32 -3.39 8.64 -12.77
CA ALA A 32 -4.63 7.90 -12.49
C ALA A 32 -4.34 6.43 -12.13
N PRO A 33 -3.73 6.16 -10.97
CA PRO A 33 -3.40 4.79 -10.55
C PRO A 33 -4.64 3.94 -10.22
N CYS A 34 -5.76 4.59 -9.87
CA CYS A 34 -7.04 3.95 -9.54
C CYS A 34 -6.91 2.73 -8.60
N PRO A 35 -6.25 2.87 -7.43
CA PRO A 35 -5.96 1.72 -6.58
C PRO A 35 -7.24 1.06 -6.06
N MET A 36 -7.33 -0.26 -6.19
CA MET A 36 -8.39 -1.09 -5.62
C MET A 36 -7.81 -2.08 -4.63
N VAL A 37 -8.43 -2.22 -3.46
CA VAL A 37 -8.05 -3.21 -2.45
C VAL A 37 -9.09 -4.33 -2.43
N VAL A 38 -8.63 -5.57 -2.58
CA VAL A 38 -9.46 -6.77 -2.43
C VAL A 38 -8.96 -7.53 -1.22
N ALA A 39 -9.80 -7.58 -0.17
CA ALA A 39 -9.43 -8.17 1.10
C ALA A 39 -10.55 -9.03 1.70
N ASP A 40 -10.15 -10.12 2.35
CA ASP A 40 -10.95 -10.93 3.28
C ASP A 40 -10.04 -11.31 4.47
N GLU A 41 -10.45 -12.24 5.33
CA GLU A 41 -9.66 -12.63 6.51
C GLU A 41 -8.28 -13.24 6.18
N HIS A 42 -8.12 -13.83 4.99
CA HIS A 42 -6.93 -14.60 4.63
C HIS A 42 -6.17 -14.04 3.44
N HIS A 43 -6.80 -13.19 2.65
CA HIS A 43 -6.26 -12.68 1.41
C HIS A 43 -6.30 -11.15 1.40
N LEU A 44 -5.22 -10.55 0.92
CA LEU A 44 -5.10 -9.11 0.73
C LEU A 44 -4.37 -8.86 -0.58
N SER A 45 -4.98 -8.07 -1.47
CA SER A 45 -4.36 -7.61 -2.70
C SER A 45 -4.63 -6.14 -2.93
N VAL A 46 -3.65 -5.40 -3.46
CA VAL A 46 -3.85 -4.07 -4.05
C VAL A 46 -3.60 -4.14 -5.55
N ILE A 47 -4.52 -3.58 -6.33
CA ILE A 47 -4.47 -3.51 -7.78
C ILE A 47 -4.36 -2.04 -8.18
N PHE A 48 -3.49 -1.71 -9.13
CA PHE A 48 -3.34 -0.35 -9.63
C PHE A 48 -2.83 -0.33 -11.07
N TYR A 49 -3.17 0.72 -11.81
CA TYR A 49 -2.63 0.93 -13.16
C TYR A 49 -1.16 1.35 -13.10
N LEU A 50 -0.40 0.87 -14.08
CA LEU A 50 1.01 1.19 -14.25
C LEU A 50 1.17 2.48 -15.06
N GLN A 51 2.32 3.13 -14.86
CA GLN A 51 2.72 4.26 -15.70
C GLN A 51 2.91 3.79 -17.15
N ASN A 52 2.11 4.33 -18.07
CA ASN A 52 2.16 4.01 -19.49
C ASN A 52 2.22 5.26 -20.39
N THR A 53 2.73 6.38 -19.87
CA THR A 53 2.90 7.59 -20.67
C THR A 53 4.01 7.37 -21.70
N PRO A 54 3.77 7.61 -23.00
CA PRO A 54 4.80 7.52 -24.02
C PRO A 54 5.97 8.45 -23.75
N GLU A 55 7.19 8.02 -24.09
CA GLU A 55 8.37 8.88 -24.02
C GLU A 55 8.19 10.09 -24.95
N GLY A 56 8.41 11.29 -24.41
CA GLY A 56 8.25 12.55 -25.16
C GLY A 56 6.81 13.05 -25.31
N TRP A 57 5.83 12.48 -24.59
CA TRP A 57 4.48 13.02 -24.53
C TRP A 57 4.49 14.46 -23.99
N ASP A 58 3.87 15.37 -24.74
CA ASP A 58 3.87 16.83 -24.50
C ASP A 58 2.62 17.34 -23.79
N GLY A 59 1.70 16.43 -23.43
CA GLY A 59 0.44 16.78 -22.77
C GLY A 59 -0.71 17.15 -23.71
N ALA A 60 -0.53 17.08 -25.04
CA ALA A 60 -1.55 17.55 -25.99
C ALA A 60 -2.81 16.65 -26.05
N GLU A 61 -2.68 15.37 -25.75
CA GLU A 61 -3.79 14.40 -25.73
C GLU A 61 -3.98 13.81 -24.35
N VAL A 62 -5.14 14.08 -23.73
CA VAL A 62 -5.48 13.57 -22.39
C VAL A 62 -6.47 12.42 -22.52
N LYS A 63 -6.08 11.23 -22.04
CA LYS A 63 -7.01 10.12 -21.80
C LYS A 63 -7.54 10.21 -20.38
N VAL A 64 -8.86 10.24 -20.23
CA VAL A 64 -9.49 10.07 -18.91
C VAL A 64 -9.47 8.59 -18.58
N VAL A 65 -8.78 8.22 -17.50
CA VAL A 65 -8.65 6.85 -17.02
C VAL A 65 -9.40 6.72 -15.70
N GLY A 66 -10.23 5.68 -15.60
CA GLY A 66 -10.98 5.32 -14.41
C GLY A 66 -10.86 3.83 -14.10
N PRO A 67 -11.44 3.35 -12.98
CA PRO A 67 -11.30 1.96 -12.53
C PRO A 67 -11.77 0.89 -13.53
N ASP A 68 -12.67 1.24 -14.44
CA ASP A 68 -13.26 0.39 -15.49
C ASP A 68 -12.65 0.63 -16.88
N SER A 69 -11.60 1.46 -16.98
CA SER A 69 -10.89 1.70 -18.24
C SER A 69 -10.17 0.44 -18.71
N GLU A 70 -10.60 -0.08 -19.86
CA GLU A 70 -9.99 -1.23 -20.51
C GLU A 70 -8.70 -0.85 -21.26
N ASP A 71 -7.98 -1.89 -21.70
CA ASP A 71 -6.69 -1.80 -22.42
C ASP A 71 -5.58 -1.06 -21.65
N GLU A 72 -5.70 -0.99 -20.32
CA GLU A 72 -4.67 -0.48 -19.43
C GLU A 72 -3.78 -1.60 -18.90
N THR A 73 -2.51 -1.28 -18.64
CA THR A 73 -1.62 -2.20 -17.93
C THR A 73 -1.80 -2.01 -16.44
N HIS A 74 -2.02 -3.08 -15.69
CA HIS A 74 -2.15 -3.03 -14.23
C HIS A 74 -1.23 -4.03 -13.54
N ALA A 75 -0.87 -3.74 -12.30
CA ALA A 75 -0.26 -4.69 -11.38
C ALA A 75 -1.25 -5.15 -10.32
N ILE A 76 -1.14 -6.41 -9.91
CA ILE A 76 -1.77 -6.97 -8.73
C ILE A 76 -0.66 -7.35 -7.77
N VAL A 77 -0.64 -6.72 -6.59
CA VAL A 77 0.27 -7.09 -5.51
C VAL A 77 -0.53 -7.86 -4.47
N SER A 78 -0.20 -9.13 -4.26
CA SER A 78 -0.88 -10.00 -3.31
C SER A 78 0.01 -10.27 -2.10
N PHE A 79 -0.51 -10.06 -0.89
CA PHE A 79 0.26 -10.13 0.35
C PHE A 79 -0.01 -11.45 1.09
N SER A 80 1.05 -12.12 1.51
CA SER A 80 0.96 -13.39 2.22
C SER A 80 0.81 -13.20 3.73
N SER A 81 -0.19 -13.87 4.30
CA SER A 81 -0.46 -13.87 5.76
C SER A 81 -0.44 -12.46 6.34
N PHE A 82 -1.36 -11.57 5.94
CA PHE A 82 -1.38 -10.20 6.48
C PHE A 82 -1.94 -10.15 7.91
N LYS A 83 -1.60 -9.10 8.68
CA LYS A 83 -2.19 -8.81 10.01
C LYS A 83 -3.11 -7.61 10.02
N ALA A 84 -2.75 -6.59 9.27
CA ALA A 84 -3.47 -5.34 9.21
C ALA A 84 -3.15 -4.64 7.89
N TYR A 85 -4.10 -3.85 7.40
CA TYR A 85 -3.88 -2.94 6.29
C TYR A 85 -4.65 -1.65 6.53
N TYR A 86 -4.24 -0.61 5.80
CA TYR A 86 -4.87 0.68 5.74
C TYR A 86 -4.86 1.16 4.29
N HIS A 87 -5.93 1.81 3.89
CA HIS A 87 -6.05 2.43 2.57
C HIS A 87 -6.82 3.74 2.73
N GLY A 88 -6.17 4.86 2.45
CA GLY A 88 -6.75 6.17 2.70
C GLY A 88 -5.74 7.29 2.59
N ALA A 89 -5.87 8.30 3.44
CA ALA A 89 -5.00 9.47 3.45
C ALA A 89 -3.56 9.13 3.87
N PRO A 90 -2.55 9.92 3.45
CA PRO A 90 -2.66 11.12 2.64
C PRO A 90 -2.67 10.86 1.14
N ASN A 91 -3.14 11.86 0.39
CA ASN A 91 -2.85 12.03 -1.03
C ASN A 91 -1.48 12.72 -1.20
N ASP A 92 -1.07 12.93 -2.45
CA ASP A 92 0.20 13.60 -2.79
C ASP A 92 0.26 15.07 -2.32
N GLU A 93 -0.84 15.82 -2.40
CA GLU A 93 -0.93 17.22 -1.96
C GLU A 93 -0.71 17.39 -0.45
N ALA A 94 -1.17 16.42 0.34
CA ALA A 94 -1.04 16.39 1.80
C ALA A 94 0.07 15.45 2.29
N PHE A 95 0.95 14.97 1.40
CA PHE A 95 1.85 13.85 1.70
C PHE A 95 2.84 14.12 2.83
N SER A 96 3.24 15.39 3.02
CA SER A 96 4.08 15.80 4.15
C SER A 96 3.43 15.56 5.53
N GLY A 97 2.12 15.33 5.57
CA GLY A 97 1.37 14.90 6.75
C GLY A 97 1.56 13.43 7.11
N HIS A 98 2.09 12.59 6.21
CA HIS A 98 2.39 11.20 6.53
C HIS A 98 3.45 11.13 7.65
N PRO A 99 3.28 10.31 8.69
CA PRO A 99 4.26 10.20 9.79
C PRO A 99 5.68 9.89 9.29
N LEU A 100 5.79 9.03 8.29
CA LEU A 100 7.06 8.60 7.67
C LEU A 100 7.61 9.52 6.55
N SER A 101 6.94 10.63 6.20
CA SER A 101 7.42 11.55 5.13
C SER A 101 8.84 12.06 5.39
N LYS A 102 9.17 12.38 6.65
CA LYS A 102 10.52 12.82 7.06
C LYS A 102 11.54 11.68 7.19
N LYS A 103 11.13 10.44 6.89
CA LYS A 103 11.95 9.22 7.01
C LYS A 103 12.27 8.59 5.65
N GLY A 104 12.01 9.31 4.56
CA GLY A 104 12.31 8.88 3.19
C GLY A 104 11.11 8.28 2.45
N LEU A 105 9.89 8.39 3.00
CA LEU A 105 8.67 8.11 2.25
C LEU A 105 8.38 9.28 1.32
N GLU A 106 8.21 8.99 0.02
CA GLU A 106 7.86 9.97 -1.01
C GLU A 106 6.58 9.52 -1.74
N PRO A 107 5.86 10.43 -2.43
CA PRO A 107 4.70 10.07 -3.24
C PRO A 107 5.06 9.13 -4.40
N TYR A 108 4.06 8.44 -4.93
CA TYR A 108 4.16 7.63 -6.17
C TYR A 108 5.13 6.45 -6.11
N GLY A 109 5.52 6.00 -4.91
CA GLY A 109 6.49 4.93 -4.72
C GLY A 109 5.94 3.75 -3.92
N ALA A 110 6.69 2.65 -3.97
CA ALA A 110 6.50 1.47 -3.14
C ALA A 110 7.70 1.26 -2.21
N TYR A 111 7.42 0.92 -0.95
CA TYR A 111 8.42 0.95 0.12
C TYR A 111 8.23 -0.19 1.12
N GLU A 112 9.33 -0.53 1.80
CA GLU A 112 9.33 -1.30 3.03
C GLU A 112 9.84 -0.44 4.19
N VAL A 113 9.15 -0.52 5.32
CA VAL A 113 9.56 0.13 6.57
C VAL A 113 10.30 -0.88 7.44
N LYS A 114 11.56 -0.59 7.76
CA LYS A 114 12.36 -1.34 8.73
C LYS A 114 12.15 -0.76 10.12
N ASP A 115 12.31 -1.60 11.16
CA ASP A 115 12.08 -1.24 12.57
C ASP A 115 10.69 -0.61 12.83
N SER A 116 9.69 -1.11 12.09
CA SER A 116 8.33 -0.58 12.02
C SER A 116 7.68 -0.40 13.40
N THR A 117 7.28 0.83 13.70
CA THR A 117 6.46 1.17 14.87
C THR A 117 5.10 0.48 14.79
N TRP A 118 4.47 0.40 13.61
CA TRP A 118 3.18 -0.27 13.47
C TRP A 118 3.23 -1.75 13.85
N ILE A 119 4.30 -2.47 13.48
CA ILE A 119 4.49 -3.87 13.89
C ILE A 119 4.60 -3.97 15.42
N ARG A 120 5.32 -3.05 16.07
CA ARG A 120 5.43 -3.00 17.54
C ARG A 120 4.08 -2.73 18.20
N ASP A 121 3.28 -1.84 17.63
CA ASP A 121 1.93 -1.53 18.13
C ASP A 121 1.01 -2.75 17.99
N LEU A 122 1.10 -3.50 16.90
CA LEU A 122 0.35 -4.75 16.71
C LEU A 122 0.77 -5.85 17.70
N ILE A 123 2.08 -5.97 18.00
CA ILE A 123 2.59 -6.87 19.04
C ILE A 123 1.98 -6.49 20.39
N GLU A 124 2.04 -5.20 20.76
CA GLU A 124 1.52 -4.70 22.03
C GLU A 124 0.01 -4.93 22.16
N MET A 125 -0.76 -4.62 21.11
CA MET A 125 -2.19 -4.89 21.04
C MET A 125 -2.51 -6.37 21.28
N ASN A 126 -1.66 -7.29 20.80
CA ASN A 126 -1.85 -8.72 20.95
C ASN A 126 -1.43 -9.27 22.34
N ARG A 127 -0.71 -8.52 23.17
CA ARG A 127 -0.18 -8.98 24.48
C ARG A 127 -1.25 -9.38 25.50
N VAL A 128 -2.49 -8.92 25.32
CA VAL A 128 -3.61 -9.32 26.20
C VAL A 128 -3.96 -10.81 26.06
N HIS A 129 -3.49 -11.48 24.99
CA HIS A 129 -3.73 -12.90 24.76
C HIS A 129 -2.81 -13.77 25.63
N ALA A 130 -3.39 -14.73 26.35
CA ALA A 130 -2.64 -15.59 27.29
C ALA A 130 -1.48 -16.39 26.65
N TYR A 131 -1.56 -16.64 25.34
CA TYR A 131 -0.52 -17.33 24.55
C TYR A 131 0.24 -16.39 23.60
N HIS A 132 0.25 -15.08 23.88
CA HIS A 132 1.00 -14.13 23.07
C HIS A 132 2.50 -14.48 23.02
N SER A 133 3.11 -14.27 21.86
CA SER A 133 4.54 -14.36 21.65
C SER A 133 4.97 -13.34 20.60
N ASP A 134 5.89 -12.44 20.97
CA ASP A 134 6.52 -11.49 20.04
C ASP A 134 7.12 -12.21 18.82
N GLU A 135 7.65 -13.42 19.02
CA GLU A 135 8.26 -14.25 17.98
C GLU A 135 7.26 -14.60 16.86
N ALA A 136 5.95 -14.60 17.13
CA ALA A 136 4.92 -14.81 16.12
C ALA A 136 4.89 -13.69 15.07
N PHE A 137 5.50 -12.53 15.35
CA PHE A 137 5.55 -11.37 14.48
C PHE A 137 6.89 -11.21 13.74
N LYS A 138 7.88 -12.08 13.98
CA LYS A 138 9.26 -11.90 13.48
C LYS A 138 9.41 -11.83 11.96
N ASP A 139 8.56 -12.55 11.24
CA ASP A 139 8.60 -12.63 9.77
C ASP A 139 7.77 -11.53 9.12
N TYR A 140 7.06 -10.72 9.91
CA TYR A 140 6.20 -9.67 9.38
C TYR A 140 7.01 -8.46 8.97
N ARG A 141 6.58 -7.87 7.87
CA ARG A 141 7.18 -6.73 7.20
C ARG A 141 6.08 -5.69 6.98
N HIS A 142 6.48 -4.43 6.93
CA HIS A 142 5.57 -3.31 6.74
C HIS A 142 5.81 -2.72 5.35
N PHE A 143 4.80 -2.78 4.50
CA PHE A 143 4.83 -2.29 3.12
C PHE A 143 3.95 -1.07 2.95
N ILE A 144 4.39 -0.12 2.13
CA ILE A 144 3.67 1.12 1.80
C ILE A 144 3.67 1.30 0.28
N PHE A 145 2.51 1.63 -0.28
CA PHE A 145 2.31 2.01 -1.68
C PHE A 145 1.61 3.36 -1.68
N SER A 146 2.33 4.39 -2.11
CA SER A 146 1.81 5.75 -2.20
C SER A 146 1.31 6.00 -3.62
N PHE A 147 0.03 6.32 -3.75
CA PHE A 147 -0.62 6.67 -5.01
C PHE A 147 -0.92 8.18 -5.04
N HIS A 148 -1.59 8.63 -6.10
CA HIS A 148 -1.98 10.03 -6.25
C HIS A 148 -2.93 10.48 -5.13
N ASP A 149 -4.10 9.84 -5.01
CA ASP A 149 -5.14 10.29 -4.07
C ASP A 149 -5.13 9.55 -2.72
N THR A 150 -4.45 8.40 -2.64
CA THR A 150 -4.44 7.55 -1.45
C THR A 150 -3.08 6.90 -1.23
N THR A 151 -2.85 6.48 0.01
CA THR A 151 -1.76 5.61 0.41
C THR A 151 -2.35 4.29 0.90
N PHE A 152 -1.76 3.19 0.45
CA PHE A 152 -2.01 1.85 0.97
C PHE A 152 -0.82 1.42 1.83
N GLU A 153 -1.08 0.89 3.02
CA GLU A 153 -0.07 0.33 3.91
C GLU A 153 -0.54 -1.02 4.44
N CYS A 154 0.36 -1.97 4.62
CA CYS A 154 0.02 -3.23 5.28
C CYS A 154 1.18 -3.87 6.03
N VAL A 155 0.82 -4.72 6.99
CA VAL A 155 1.75 -5.62 7.67
C VAL A 155 1.49 -7.06 7.21
N ALA A 156 2.47 -7.66 6.53
CA ALA A 156 2.37 -9.01 5.95
C ALA A 156 3.73 -9.71 5.93
N LYS A 157 3.77 -11.03 5.72
CA LYS A 157 5.04 -11.78 5.65
C LYS A 157 5.81 -11.55 4.35
N GLY A 158 5.09 -11.26 3.27
CA GLY A 158 5.67 -10.99 1.96
C GLY A 158 4.60 -10.59 0.96
N TYR A 159 5.02 -10.44 -0.29
CA TYR A 159 4.13 -10.16 -1.41
C TYR A 159 4.62 -10.82 -2.69
N ASP A 160 3.69 -11.04 -3.61
CA ASP A 160 3.93 -11.45 -4.99
C ASP A 160 3.29 -10.42 -5.92
N ILE A 161 3.88 -10.23 -7.12
CA ILE A 161 3.38 -9.29 -8.13
C ILE A 161 3.05 -10.04 -9.40
N THR A 162 1.86 -9.79 -9.94
CA THR A 162 1.50 -10.15 -11.31
C THR A 162 1.15 -8.88 -12.10
N VAL A 163 1.45 -8.89 -13.39
CA VAL A 163 1.11 -7.80 -14.32
C VAL A 163 0.09 -8.33 -15.32
N GLY A 164 -0.97 -7.57 -15.55
CA GLY A 164 -2.06 -7.89 -16.44
C GLY A 164 -2.41 -6.74 -17.38
N GLN A 165 -3.35 -7.00 -18.27
CA GLN A 165 -3.96 -6.02 -19.19
C GLN A 165 -5.46 -5.97 -18.93
N GLY A 166 -6.07 -4.80 -19.16
CA GLY A 166 -7.48 -4.51 -18.90
C GLY A 166 -7.69 -3.68 -17.64
N SER A 167 -8.95 -3.54 -17.23
CA SER A 167 -9.32 -2.66 -16.11
C SER A 167 -8.92 -3.20 -14.73
N VAL A 168 -8.60 -2.30 -13.78
CA VAL A 168 -8.39 -2.68 -12.37
C VAL A 168 -9.67 -3.24 -11.74
N LEU A 169 -10.84 -2.78 -12.17
CA LEU A 169 -12.14 -3.32 -11.75
C LEU A 169 -12.32 -4.77 -12.20
N GLY A 170 -12.02 -5.08 -13.46
CA GLY A 170 -12.07 -6.45 -13.98
C GLY A 170 -11.10 -7.38 -13.25
N ALA A 171 -9.88 -6.90 -12.98
CA ALA A 171 -8.89 -7.64 -12.19
C ALA A 171 -9.37 -7.90 -10.75
N ALA A 172 -9.94 -6.90 -10.08
CA ALA A 172 -10.50 -7.04 -8.74
C ALA A 172 -11.66 -8.04 -8.69
N GLN A 173 -12.56 -8.00 -9.67
CA GLN A 173 -13.64 -8.99 -9.82
C GLN A 173 -13.08 -10.39 -10.03
N GLY A 174 -12.06 -10.56 -10.86
CA GLY A 174 -11.39 -11.85 -11.06
C GLY A 174 -10.82 -12.44 -9.76
N LEU A 175 -10.21 -11.60 -8.92
CA LEU A 175 -9.71 -12.02 -7.61
C LEU A 175 -10.84 -12.46 -6.67
N LEU A 176 -12.00 -11.81 -6.72
CA LEU A 176 -13.16 -12.20 -5.90
C LEU A 176 -13.76 -13.53 -6.35
N HIS A 177 -13.85 -13.77 -7.67
CA HIS A 177 -14.45 -15.01 -8.20
C HIS A 177 -13.56 -16.25 -7.99
N ASN A 178 -12.23 -16.09 -8.04
CA ASN A 178 -11.29 -17.20 -7.87
C ASN A 178 -11.10 -17.65 -6.41
N ARG A 179 -11.90 -17.12 -5.48
CA ARG A 179 -11.86 -17.42 -4.03
C ARG A 179 -13.07 -18.23 -3.54
N ALA A 180 -13.90 -18.72 -4.46
CA ALA A 180 -15.02 -19.62 -4.17
C ALA A 180 -14.56 -21.09 -3.99
#